data_AF-A0A150R2Q4-F1
#
_entry.id   AF-A0A150R2Q4-F1
#
_cell.length_a   1.000
_cell.length_b   1.000
_cell.length_c   1.000
_cell.angle_alpha   90.00
_cell.angle_beta   90.00
_cell.angle_gamma   90.00
#
_symmetry.space_group_name_H-M   'P 1'
#
loop_
_entity.id
_entity.type
_entity.pdbx_description
1 polymer ?
#
loop_
_entity_poly.entity_id
_entity_poly.type
_entity_poly.pdbx_seq_one_letter_code
_entity_poly.pdbx_strand_id
1 'polypeptide(L)'
;PADAGAAPPDAGVPRPRPARGRYDFELAVVNNSGASVSDFRVLLTFARRNHRGERAGITERGLFWEGALLPGRAVKWHVEAPGTEVKIEPGVTGMLDGETGVASPDAFFQLTRARYRVVRIHAAMMLAWLRDPRARDALVSLLPAPPLEQAKLERIRRATADVIPCSVTAEEGRLRACLFNGGVTPVRGVTLREAAAGEGRTPRAWPIPASLPVHEGVEVSVPLEGGAAPEELEVVPQGR
;
A
#
# COMPACT_ATOMS: atom_id res chain seq x y z
N PRO A 1 -10.13 36.42 -66.17
CA PRO A 1 -10.94 35.51 -65.32
C PRO A 1 -10.13 34.25 -64.97
N ALA A 2 -9.44 34.29 -63.84
CA ALA A 2 -8.81 33.13 -63.23
C ALA A 2 -9.47 32.97 -61.86
N ASP A 3 -10.19 31.87 -61.66
CA ASP A 3 -10.67 31.47 -60.34
C ASP A 3 -10.15 30.07 -60.04
N ALA A 4 -9.36 30.02 -58.98
CA ALA A 4 -8.75 28.84 -58.42
C ALA A 4 -9.63 28.30 -57.29
N GLY A 5 -9.89 26.99 -57.33
CA GLY A 5 -9.94 26.09 -56.18
C GLY A 5 -10.84 26.42 -54.99
N ALA A 6 -11.87 25.61 -54.79
CA ALA A 6 -12.23 25.12 -53.46
C ALA A 6 -12.88 23.73 -53.57
N ALA A 7 -12.15 22.72 -53.08
CA ALA A 7 -12.68 21.37 -52.87
C ALA A 7 -13.70 21.38 -51.70
N PRO A 8 -14.69 20.47 -51.70
CA PRO A 8 -15.72 20.42 -50.66
C PRO A 8 -15.11 20.09 -49.28
N PRO A 9 -15.70 20.60 -48.19
CA PRO A 9 -15.20 20.32 -46.85
C PRO A 9 -15.36 18.84 -46.53
N ASP A 10 -14.22 18.20 -46.27
CA ASP A 10 -14.11 16.82 -45.79
C ASP A 10 -15.09 16.55 -44.65
N ALA A 11 -15.88 15.50 -44.84
CA ALA A 11 -16.76 14.93 -43.86
C ALA A 11 -15.96 14.67 -42.57
N GLY A 12 -16.42 15.28 -41.47
CA GLY A 12 -15.75 15.25 -40.19
C GLY A 12 -15.33 13.84 -39.77
N VAL A 13 -14.01 13.64 -39.71
CA VAL A 13 -13.40 12.48 -39.07
C VAL A 13 -14.04 12.34 -37.68
N PRO A 14 -14.58 11.16 -37.32
CA PRO A 14 -15.12 10.94 -35.98
C PRO A 14 -13.96 11.14 -35.01
N ARG A 15 -13.98 12.26 -34.26
CA ARG A 15 -13.07 12.43 -33.12
C ARG A 15 -13.29 11.21 -32.21
N PRO A 16 -12.23 10.51 -31.76
CA PRO A 16 -12.37 9.45 -30.79
C PRO A 16 -13.17 9.99 -29.61
N ARG A 17 -14.36 9.44 -29.36
CA ARG A 17 -15.10 9.75 -28.13
C ARG A 17 -14.17 9.39 -26.98
N PRO A 18 -13.93 10.29 -26.00
CA PRO A 18 -13.19 9.90 -24.81
C PRO A 18 -13.90 8.70 -24.19
N ALA A 19 -13.14 7.65 -23.86
CA ALA A 19 -13.64 6.46 -23.20
C ALA A 19 -14.55 6.92 -22.04
N ARG A 20 -15.82 6.50 -22.07
CA ARG A 20 -16.79 6.92 -21.04
C ARG A 20 -16.31 6.35 -19.71
N GLY A 21 -15.61 7.15 -18.92
CA GLY A 21 -15.11 6.78 -17.61
C GLY A 21 -16.25 6.23 -16.76
N ARG A 22 -16.18 4.92 -16.51
CA ARG A 22 -17.05 4.17 -15.63
C ARG A 22 -16.15 3.36 -14.72
N TYR A 23 -16.42 3.46 -13.43
CA TYR A 23 -15.87 2.57 -12.44
C TYR A 23 -16.67 1.27 -12.43
N ASP A 24 -15.94 0.17 -12.37
CA ASP A 24 -16.41 -1.19 -12.14
C ASP A 24 -15.33 -1.86 -11.30
N PHE A 25 -15.56 -1.97 -9.99
CA PHE A 25 -14.58 -2.55 -9.07
C PHE A 25 -15.25 -3.14 -7.82
N GLU A 26 -14.47 -3.94 -7.10
CA GLU A 26 -14.84 -4.49 -5.80
C GLU A 26 -14.27 -3.62 -4.68
N LEU A 27 -15.13 -3.13 -3.80
CA LEU A 27 -14.71 -2.48 -2.56
C LEU A 27 -14.78 -3.49 -1.42
N ALA A 28 -13.67 -3.66 -0.70
CA ALA A 28 -13.63 -4.42 0.55
C ALA A 28 -13.33 -3.49 1.73
N VAL A 29 -14.06 -3.68 2.82
CA VAL A 29 -13.78 -3.05 4.12
C VAL A 29 -13.37 -4.15 5.08
N VAL A 30 -12.24 -3.96 5.76
CA VAL A 30 -11.73 -4.89 6.76
C VAL A 30 -11.78 -4.22 8.13
N ASN A 31 -12.37 -4.89 9.13
CA ASN A 31 -12.28 -4.43 10.51
C ASN A 31 -10.91 -4.80 11.07
N ASN A 32 -10.04 -3.80 11.18
CA ASN A 32 -8.70 -3.97 11.74
C ASN A 32 -8.67 -3.81 13.26
N SER A 33 -9.74 -3.35 13.89
CA SER A 33 -9.78 -3.10 15.33
C SER A 33 -9.95 -4.40 16.12
N GLY A 34 -9.55 -4.38 17.39
CA GLY A 34 -9.79 -5.47 18.34
C GLY A 34 -11.25 -5.58 18.80
N ALA A 35 -12.12 -4.64 18.43
CA ALA A 35 -13.53 -4.62 18.76
C ALA A 35 -14.43 -4.84 17.53
N SER A 36 -15.69 -5.19 17.75
CA SER A 36 -16.68 -5.25 16.66
C SER A 36 -17.07 -3.85 16.19
N VAL A 37 -17.28 -3.69 14.88
CA VAL A 37 -17.84 -2.45 14.31
C VAL A 37 -19.27 -2.72 13.87
N SER A 38 -20.24 -2.06 14.50
CA SER A 38 -21.66 -2.22 14.19
C SER A 38 -22.14 -1.14 13.22
N ASP A 39 -23.06 -1.52 12.33
CA ASP A 39 -23.92 -0.62 11.54
C ASP A 39 -23.17 0.56 10.91
N PHE A 40 -22.22 0.24 10.02
CA PHE A 40 -21.38 1.26 9.41
C PHE A 40 -21.77 1.54 7.96
N ARG A 41 -21.45 2.77 7.53
CA ARG A 41 -21.63 3.23 6.15
C ARG A 41 -20.29 3.62 5.56
N VAL A 42 -20.10 3.37 4.27
CA VAL A 42 -19.06 3.97 3.46
C VAL A 42 -19.71 4.84 2.39
N LEU A 43 -19.30 6.09 2.28
CA LEU A 43 -19.74 6.99 1.22
C LEU A 43 -18.71 6.97 0.09
N LEU A 44 -19.18 6.69 -1.12
CA LEU A 44 -18.39 6.80 -2.34
C LEU A 44 -18.88 7.99 -3.15
N THR A 45 -17.99 8.92 -3.44
CA THR A 45 -18.29 10.12 -4.21
C THR A 45 -17.56 10.05 -5.54
N PHE A 46 -18.33 9.89 -6.62
CA PHE A 46 -17.85 9.83 -7.99
C PHE A 46 -17.97 11.17 -8.67
N ALA A 47 -16.98 11.54 -9.46
CA ALA A 47 -17.02 12.75 -10.28
C ALA A 47 -16.37 12.51 -11.65
N ARG A 48 -16.72 13.38 -12.61
CA ARG A 48 -16.02 13.51 -13.90
C ARG A 48 -15.29 14.84 -13.94
N ARG A 49 -14.22 14.94 -14.72
CA ARG A 49 -13.65 16.24 -15.08
C ARG A 49 -14.33 16.79 -16.33
N ASN A 50 -14.74 18.06 -16.29
CA ASN A 50 -15.21 18.77 -17.47
C ASN A 50 -14.03 19.21 -18.35
N HIS A 51 -14.31 19.87 -19.47
CA HIS A 51 -13.28 20.35 -20.41
C HIS A 51 -12.34 21.43 -19.81
N ARG A 52 -12.70 22.03 -18.68
CA ARG A 52 -11.88 22.99 -17.90
C ARG A 52 -11.10 22.31 -16.77
N GLY A 53 -11.19 20.97 -16.67
CA GLY A 53 -10.58 20.20 -15.61
C GLY A 53 -11.32 20.26 -14.27
N GLU A 54 -12.49 20.89 -14.18
CA GLU A 54 -13.26 21.01 -12.94
C GLU A 54 -14.13 19.76 -12.71
N ARG A 55 -14.41 19.47 -11.44
CA ARG A 55 -15.33 18.37 -11.07
C ARG A 55 -16.76 18.70 -11.51
N ALA A 56 -17.38 17.77 -12.22
CA ALA A 56 -18.76 17.84 -12.68
C ALA A 56 -19.43 16.47 -12.60
N GLY A 57 -20.77 16.45 -12.56
CA GLY A 57 -21.56 15.21 -12.56
C GLY A 57 -21.31 14.34 -11.31
N ILE A 58 -21.32 14.97 -10.14
CA ILE A 58 -21.07 14.29 -8.86
C ILE A 58 -22.19 13.27 -8.61
N THR A 59 -21.82 12.03 -8.29
CA THR A 59 -22.74 10.96 -7.90
C THR A 59 -22.28 10.36 -6.60
N GLU A 60 -23.16 10.29 -5.61
CA GLU A 60 -22.86 9.68 -4.30
C GLU A 60 -23.51 8.31 -4.17
N ARG A 61 -22.80 7.37 -3.56
CA ARG A 61 -23.26 6.01 -3.26
C ARG A 61 -22.95 5.70 -1.80
N GLY A 62 -23.98 5.51 -0.99
CA GLY A 62 -23.85 4.98 0.36
C GLY A 62 -23.85 3.46 0.32
N LEU A 63 -22.80 2.84 0.85
CA LEU A 63 -22.71 1.40 1.09
C LEU A 63 -22.91 1.17 2.57
N PHE A 64 -24.01 0.50 2.94
CA PHE A 64 -24.34 0.22 4.33
C PHE A 64 -24.12 -1.27 4.62
N TRP A 65 -23.57 -1.55 5.80
CA TRP A 65 -23.51 -2.89 6.38
C TRP A 65 -24.33 -2.91 7.65
N GLU A 66 -25.36 -3.76 7.69
CA GLU A 66 -26.17 -3.99 8.87
C GLU A 66 -25.54 -5.11 9.72
N GLY A 67 -25.41 -4.86 11.01
CA GLY A 67 -24.88 -5.80 12.00
C GLY A 67 -23.39 -5.60 12.32
N ALA A 68 -22.89 -6.49 13.16
CA ALA A 68 -21.54 -6.42 13.69
C ALA A 68 -20.51 -7.04 12.73
N LEU A 69 -19.53 -6.26 12.30
CA LEU A 69 -18.33 -6.74 11.65
C LEU A 69 -17.28 -7.07 12.72
N LEU A 70 -17.05 -8.36 12.97
CA LEU A 70 -16.09 -8.83 13.98
C LEU A 70 -14.63 -8.47 13.62
N PRO A 71 -13.71 -8.45 14.61
CA PRO A 71 -12.27 -8.26 14.37
C PRO A 71 -11.71 -9.19 13.29
N GLY A 72 -10.89 -8.63 12.39
CA GLY A 72 -10.25 -9.37 11.30
C GLY A 72 -11.23 -9.95 10.26
N ARG A 73 -12.48 -9.47 10.22
CA ARG A 73 -13.46 -9.80 9.18
C ARG A 73 -13.53 -8.71 8.13
N ALA A 74 -14.01 -9.10 6.95
CA ALA A 74 -14.19 -8.19 5.84
C ALA A 74 -15.57 -8.34 5.22
N VAL A 75 -16.11 -7.22 4.75
CA VAL A 75 -17.32 -7.17 3.91
C VAL A 75 -16.96 -6.56 2.58
N LYS A 76 -17.80 -6.83 1.58
CA LYS A 76 -17.49 -6.47 0.20
C LYS A 76 -18.74 -6.02 -0.53
N TRP A 77 -18.57 -4.99 -1.35
CA TRP A 77 -19.56 -4.56 -2.32
C TRP A 77 -18.95 -4.53 -3.72
N HIS A 78 -19.75 -4.92 -4.70
CA HIS A 78 -19.48 -4.65 -6.09
C HIS A 78 -20.01 -3.25 -6.42
N VAL A 79 -19.20 -2.41 -7.05
CA VAL A 79 -19.51 -1.00 -7.27
C VAL A 79 -19.35 -0.63 -8.73
N GLU A 80 -20.45 -0.17 -9.32
CA GLU A 80 -20.46 0.41 -10.65
C GLU A 80 -21.00 1.84 -10.62
N ALA A 81 -20.24 2.79 -11.16
CA ALA A 81 -20.65 4.18 -11.21
C ALA A 81 -19.99 4.96 -12.36
N PRO A 82 -20.67 5.97 -12.92
CA PRO A 82 -20.05 6.88 -13.88
C PRO A 82 -19.01 7.76 -13.17
N GLY A 83 -17.84 7.97 -13.78
CA GLY A 83 -16.81 8.81 -13.18
C GLY A 83 -15.43 8.53 -13.74
N THR A 84 -14.55 9.52 -13.58
CA THR A 84 -13.09 9.36 -13.76
C THR A 84 -12.35 9.59 -12.44
N GLU A 85 -13.07 9.96 -11.39
CA GLU A 85 -12.56 10.12 -10.03
C GLU A 85 -13.51 9.48 -9.03
N VAL A 86 -12.95 8.89 -7.97
CA VAL A 86 -13.67 8.37 -6.82
C VAL A 86 -12.99 8.81 -5.54
N LYS A 87 -13.79 9.30 -4.58
CA LYS A 87 -13.39 9.53 -3.19
C LYS A 87 -14.12 8.51 -2.31
N ILE A 88 -13.41 7.91 -1.37
CA ILE A 88 -13.95 6.90 -0.44
C ILE A 88 -13.89 7.48 0.95
N GLU A 89 -15.05 7.57 1.62
CA GLU A 89 -15.21 8.17 2.94
C GLU A 89 -15.89 7.15 3.87
N PRO A 90 -15.11 6.40 4.66
CA PRO A 90 -15.68 5.52 5.67
C PRO A 90 -16.35 6.33 6.78
N GLY A 91 -17.54 5.91 7.21
CA GLY A 91 -18.30 6.55 8.28
C GLY A 91 -17.77 6.25 9.69
N VAL A 92 -16.86 5.28 9.81
CA VAL A 92 -16.13 4.96 11.04
C VAL A 92 -14.64 4.95 10.73
N THR A 93 -13.88 5.80 11.41
CA THR A 93 -12.41 5.87 11.33
C THR A 93 -11.84 5.93 12.75
N GLY A 94 -10.65 5.37 12.93
CA GLY A 94 -9.93 5.36 14.20
C GLY A 94 -8.49 4.93 14.00
N MET A 95 -7.64 5.25 14.98
CA MET A 95 -6.26 4.80 15.00
C MET A 95 -6.16 3.37 15.54
N LEU A 96 -5.24 2.58 14.98
CA LEU A 96 -5.03 1.18 15.35
C LEU A 96 -4.47 1.01 16.78
N ASP A 97 -3.79 2.03 17.28
CA ASP A 97 -3.22 2.12 18.64
C ASP A 97 -4.19 2.75 19.66
N GLY A 98 -5.46 2.98 19.27
CA GLY A 98 -6.51 3.49 20.16
C GLY A 98 -7.00 2.45 21.18
N GLU A 99 -8.01 2.85 21.97
CA GLU A 99 -8.55 2.06 23.10
C GLU A 99 -8.99 0.63 22.74
N THR A 100 -9.47 0.41 21.52
CA THR A 100 -9.92 -0.91 21.06
C THR A 100 -8.79 -1.81 20.56
N GLY A 101 -7.58 -1.27 20.40
CA GLY A 101 -6.43 -1.96 19.83
C GLY A 101 -6.66 -2.53 18.42
N VAL A 102 -5.76 -3.42 18.02
CA VAL A 102 -5.79 -4.11 16.72
C VAL A 102 -6.34 -5.52 16.86
N ALA A 103 -7.02 -6.02 15.82
CA ALA A 103 -7.43 -7.42 15.74
C ALA A 103 -6.23 -8.36 15.93
N SER A 104 -6.48 -9.53 16.52
CA SER A 104 -5.39 -10.49 16.80
C SER A 104 -4.74 -11.01 15.51
N PRO A 105 -3.46 -11.45 15.57
CA PRO A 105 -2.83 -12.11 14.45
C PRO A 105 -3.62 -13.32 13.93
N ASP A 106 -4.29 -14.07 14.81
CA ASP A 106 -5.14 -15.20 14.41
C ASP A 106 -6.34 -14.76 13.56
N ALA A 107 -6.95 -13.62 13.87
CA ALA A 107 -8.06 -13.08 13.09
C ALA A 107 -7.60 -12.72 11.66
N PHE A 108 -6.44 -12.07 11.52
CA PHE A 108 -5.86 -11.80 10.21
C PHE A 108 -5.38 -13.06 9.50
N PHE A 109 -4.87 -14.06 10.23
CA PHE A 109 -4.47 -15.33 9.64
C PHE A 109 -5.67 -16.05 9.00
N GLN A 110 -6.85 -16.02 9.63
CA GLN A 110 -8.07 -16.54 8.98
C GLN A 110 -8.42 -15.76 7.71
N LEU A 111 -8.17 -14.46 7.69
CA LEU A 111 -8.44 -13.60 6.55
C LEU A 111 -7.54 -13.91 5.33
N THR A 112 -6.41 -14.58 5.53
CA THR A 112 -5.56 -15.09 4.42
C THR A 112 -6.27 -16.13 3.54
N ARG A 113 -7.37 -16.72 4.03
CA ARG A 113 -8.21 -17.68 3.30
C ARG A 113 -9.38 -17.03 2.57
N ALA A 114 -9.49 -15.69 2.63
CA ALA A 114 -10.56 -14.97 1.96
C ALA A 114 -10.56 -15.26 0.45
N ARG A 115 -11.76 -15.38 -0.13
CA ARG A 115 -11.94 -15.59 -1.59
C ARG A 115 -11.27 -14.48 -2.42
N TYR A 116 -11.23 -13.25 -1.89
CA TYR A 116 -10.74 -12.08 -2.62
C TYR A 116 -9.26 -11.83 -2.36
N ARG A 117 -8.51 -11.72 -3.45
CA ARG A 117 -7.06 -11.52 -3.42
C ARG A 117 -6.65 -10.24 -2.66
N VAL A 118 -7.32 -9.11 -2.90
CA VAL A 118 -7.01 -7.85 -2.19
C VAL A 118 -7.15 -7.97 -0.68
N VAL A 119 -8.13 -8.76 -0.20
CA VAL A 119 -8.34 -9.03 1.22
C VAL A 119 -7.23 -9.92 1.78
N ARG A 120 -6.78 -10.92 1.01
CA ARG A 120 -5.63 -11.75 1.38
C ARG A 120 -4.32 -10.96 1.43
N ILE A 121 -4.12 -10.01 0.51
CA ILE A 121 -2.98 -9.07 0.53
C ILE A 121 -3.02 -8.21 1.79
N HIS A 122 -4.20 -7.67 2.14
CA HIS A 122 -4.38 -6.91 3.38
C HIS A 122 -4.08 -7.76 4.62
N ALA A 123 -4.54 -9.02 4.65
CA ALA A 123 -4.22 -9.95 5.73
C ALA A 123 -2.71 -10.18 5.87
N ALA A 124 -2.00 -10.43 4.77
CA ALA A 124 -0.54 -10.60 4.78
C ALA A 124 0.18 -9.33 5.27
N MET A 125 -0.30 -8.14 4.87
CA MET A 125 0.21 -6.86 5.35
C MET A 125 0.03 -6.69 6.86
N MET A 126 -1.16 -7.00 7.40
CA MET A 126 -1.44 -6.89 8.84
C MET A 126 -0.61 -7.90 9.65
N LEU A 127 -0.45 -9.14 9.16
CA LEU A 127 0.44 -10.12 9.78
C LEU A 127 1.89 -9.65 9.80
N ALA A 128 2.38 -9.04 8.70
CA ALA A 128 3.72 -8.49 8.63
C ALA A 128 3.91 -7.31 9.59
N TRP A 129 2.92 -6.42 9.70
CA TRP A 129 2.92 -5.30 10.65
C TRP A 129 2.93 -5.79 12.11
N LEU A 130 2.14 -6.82 12.43
CA LEU A 130 2.12 -7.50 13.74
C LEU A 130 3.34 -8.38 14.00
N ARG A 131 4.27 -8.50 13.05
CA ARG A 131 5.46 -9.37 13.14
C ARG A 131 5.11 -10.84 13.39
N ASP A 132 3.98 -11.30 12.88
CA ASP A 132 3.56 -12.70 13.00
C ASP A 132 4.38 -13.58 12.03
N PRO A 133 4.97 -14.70 12.48
CA PRO A 133 5.82 -15.55 11.65
C PRO A 133 5.07 -16.14 10.43
N ARG A 134 3.74 -16.27 10.50
CA ARG A 134 2.90 -16.79 9.41
C ARG A 134 2.73 -15.77 8.27
N ALA A 135 3.18 -14.52 8.44
CA ALA A 135 3.13 -13.49 7.40
C ALA A 135 3.89 -13.92 6.13
N ARG A 136 5.01 -14.65 6.29
CA ARG A 136 5.82 -15.14 5.17
C ARG A 136 5.05 -16.14 4.32
N ASP A 137 4.38 -17.11 4.95
CA ASP A 137 3.57 -18.11 4.24
C ASP A 137 2.37 -17.47 3.55
N ALA A 138 1.72 -16.51 4.22
CA ALA A 138 0.64 -15.73 3.64
C ALA A 138 1.10 -14.97 2.39
N LEU A 139 2.29 -14.35 2.43
CA LEU A 139 2.89 -13.68 1.28
C LEU A 139 3.24 -14.65 0.14
N VAL A 140 3.84 -15.80 0.45
CA VAL A 140 4.18 -16.82 -0.57
C VAL A 140 2.92 -17.30 -1.30
N SER A 141 1.80 -17.47 -0.59
CA SER A 141 0.52 -17.86 -1.19
C SER A 141 -0.08 -16.84 -2.17
N LEU A 142 0.47 -15.62 -2.20
CA LEU A 142 0.06 -14.53 -3.09
C LEU A 142 0.95 -14.43 -4.34
N LEU A 143 2.06 -15.18 -4.43
CA LEU A 143 2.95 -15.16 -5.58
C LEU A 143 2.50 -16.15 -6.67
N PRO A 144 2.74 -15.86 -7.96
CA PRO A 144 3.38 -14.65 -8.51
C PRO A 144 2.46 -13.41 -8.45
N ALA A 145 3.07 -12.23 -8.42
CA ALA A 145 2.35 -10.95 -8.31
C ALA A 145 2.06 -10.34 -9.70
N PRO A 146 0.80 -9.96 -9.99
CA PRO A 146 0.47 -9.08 -11.11
C PRO A 146 1.23 -7.74 -11.01
N PRO A 147 1.57 -7.07 -12.13
CA PRO A 147 2.36 -5.83 -12.12
C PRO A 147 1.84 -4.74 -11.16
N LEU A 148 0.51 -4.57 -11.09
CA LEU A 148 -0.12 -3.57 -10.22
C LEU A 148 0.05 -3.85 -8.71
N GLU A 149 0.40 -5.08 -8.33
CA GLU A 149 0.54 -5.50 -6.94
C GLU A 149 2.00 -5.70 -6.52
N GLN A 150 2.94 -5.78 -7.46
CA GLN A 150 4.35 -6.09 -7.20
C GLN A 150 4.96 -5.18 -6.13
N ALA A 151 4.81 -3.86 -6.29
CA ALA A 151 5.35 -2.90 -5.32
C ALA A 151 4.79 -3.10 -3.90
N LYS A 152 3.49 -3.42 -3.79
CA LYS A 152 2.84 -3.69 -2.50
C LYS A 152 3.34 -4.99 -1.88
N LEU A 153 3.44 -6.07 -2.65
CA LEU A 153 3.93 -7.35 -2.14
C LEU A 153 5.41 -7.30 -1.77
N GLU A 154 6.22 -6.53 -2.50
CA GLU A 154 7.63 -6.29 -2.14
C GLU A 154 7.77 -5.51 -0.83
N ARG A 155 6.91 -4.51 -0.59
CA ARG A 155 6.86 -3.83 0.72
C ARG A 155 6.49 -4.80 1.84
N ILE A 156 5.49 -5.66 1.63
CA ILE A 156 5.14 -6.71 2.61
C ILE A 156 6.31 -7.65 2.83
N ARG A 157 7.00 -8.09 1.76
CA ARG A 157 8.20 -8.94 1.85
C ARG A 157 9.26 -8.35 2.76
N ARG A 158 9.59 -7.06 2.57
CA ARG A 158 10.54 -6.35 3.43
C ARG A 158 10.06 -6.28 4.88
N ALA A 159 8.78 -6.00 5.10
CA ALA A 159 8.19 -5.97 6.44
C ALA A 159 8.18 -7.34 7.14
N THR A 160 8.32 -8.46 6.40
CA THR A 160 8.49 -9.81 6.98
C THR A 160 9.94 -10.20 7.26
N ALA A 161 10.92 -9.35 6.94
CA ALA A 161 12.33 -9.67 7.17
C ALA A 161 12.64 -9.82 8.67
N ASP A 162 13.56 -10.73 9.00
CA ASP A 162 14.04 -10.95 10.37
C ASP A 162 14.61 -9.65 10.96
N VAL A 163 15.35 -8.90 10.14
CA VAL A 163 15.98 -7.63 10.51
C VAL A 163 15.30 -6.47 9.78
N ILE A 164 14.89 -5.44 10.52
CA ILE A 164 14.17 -4.27 9.99
C ILE A 164 14.71 -2.95 10.55
N PRO A 165 14.56 -1.83 9.81
CA PRO A 165 14.74 -0.51 10.38
C PRO A 165 13.56 -0.18 11.31
N CYS A 166 13.82 0.04 12.60
CA CYS A 166 12.79 0.34 13.61
C CYS A 166 12.54 1.84 13.77
N SER A 167 13.55 2.66 13.49
CA SER A 167 13.47 4.12 13.40
C SER A 167 14.50 4.59 12.38
N VAL A 168 14.20 5.69 11.68
CA VAL A 168 15.07 6.28 10.66
C VAL A 168 14.94 7.79 10.72
N THR A 169 16.07 8.48 10.89
CA THR A 169 16.14 9.93 10.92
C THR A 169 17.29 10.41 10.05
N ALA A 170 17.04 11.41 9.21
CA ALA A 170 18.06 12.03 8.36
C ALA A 170 18.35 13.45 8.87
N GLU A 171 19.56 13.67 9.36
CA GLU A 171 19.99 14.95 9.95
C GLU A 171 21.45 15.22 9.56
N GLU A 172 21.76 16.47 9.22
CA GLU A 172 23.14 16.95 9.01
C GLU A 172 23.99 16.10 8.03
N GLY A 173 23.37 15.59 6.95
CA GLY A 173 24.06 14.74 5.99
C GLY A 173 24.41 13.35 6.51
N ARG A 174 23.73 12.91 7.59
CA ARG A 174 23.82 11.55 8.12
C ARG A 174 22.43 10.91 8.19
N LEU A 175 22.41 9.61 8.00
CA LEU A 175 21.25 8.76 8.23
C LEU A 175 21.48 8.00 9.52
N ARG A 176 20.67 8.27 10.54
CA ARG A 176 20.61 7.49 11.77
C ARG A 176 19.48 6.47 11.63
N ALA A 177 19.76 5.21 11.95
CA ALA A 177 18.75 4.17 11.93
C ALA A 177 18.90 3.24 13.12
N CYS A 178 17.79 2.82 13.72
CA CYS A 178 17.74 1.66 14.58
C CYS A 178 17.53 0.42 13.72
N LEU A 179 18.41 -0.58 13.84
CA LEU A 179 18.23 -1.89 13.21
C LEU A 179 17.80 -2.90 14.27
N PHE A 180 16.58 -3.41 14.15
CA PHE A 180 16.03 -4.39 15.08
C PHE A 180 16.07 -5.79 14.46
N ASN A 181 16.65 -6.76 15.18
CA ASN A 181 16.63 -8.16 14.79
C ASN A 181 15.53 -8.92 15.54
N GLY A 182 14.40 -9.13 14.87
CA GLY A 182 13.29 -9.94 15.39
C GLY A 182 13.42 -11.44 15.10
N GLY A 183 14.53 -11.89 14.51
CA GLY A 183 14.79 -13.30 14.25
C GLY A 183 15.17 -14.09 15.50
N VAL A 184 15.52 -15.37 15.32
CA VAL A 184 15.92 -16.29 16.40
C VAL A 184 17.43 -16.52 16.50
N THR A 185 18.21 -15.91 15.60
CA THR A 185 19.67 -16.01 15.55
C THR A 185 20.31 -14.64 15.44
N PRO A 186 21.45 -14.38 16.11
CA PRO A 186 22.21 -13.16 15.89
C PRO A 186 22.66 -13.04 14.43
N VAL A 187 22.66 -11.81 13.90
CA VAL A 187 23.11 -11.51 12.53
C VAL A 187 24.42 -10.73 12.60
N ARG A 188 25.45 -11.17 11.87
CA ARG A 188 26.74 -10.47 11.77
C ARG A 188 26.87 -9.83 10.40
N GLY A 189 27.01 -8.51 10.37
CA GLY A 189 27.14 -7.77 9.13
C GLY A 189 25.81 -7.68 8.38
N VAL A 190 25.39 -6.47 8.09
CA VAL A 190 24.21 -6.22 7.25
C VAL A 190 24.51 -5.11 6.25
N THR A 191 23.70 -5.01 5.21
CA THR A 191 23.68 -3.87 4.31
C THR A 191 22.34 -3.16 4.47
N LEU A 192 22.38 -1.90 4.89
CA LEU A 192 21.22 -1.03 4.85
C LEU A 192 21.09 -0.51 3.41
N ARG A 193 19.93 -0.66 2.77
CA ARG A 193 19.73 -0.32 1.36
C ARG A 193 18.42 0.44 1.14
N GLU A 194 18.41 1.36 0.19
CA GLU A 194 17.16 1.98 -0.31
C GLU A 194 16.32 0.95 -1.09
N ALA A 195 15.04 0.81 -0.74
CA ALA A 195 14.17 -0.16 -1.39
C ALA A 195 13.77 0.25 -2.82
N ALA A 196 13.69 1.56 -3.07
CA ALA A 196 13.52 2.14 -4.39
C ALA A 196 14.40 3.38 -4.49
N ALA A 197 15.03 3.58 -5.64
CA ALA A 197 15.68 4.84 -5.94
C ALA A 197 14.66 5.81 -6.51
N GLY A 198 14.80 7.10 -6.18
CA GLY A 198 14.12 8.15 -6.94
C GLY A 198 14.44 8.03 -8.44
N GLU A 199 13.55 8.53 -9.30
CA GLU A 199 13.69 8.41 -10.75
C GLU A 199 15.12 8.71 -11.24
N GLY A 200 15.71 7.76 -11.99
CA GLY A 200 17.04 7.91 -12.58
C GLY A 200 18.23 7.73 -11.64
N ARG A 201 18.04 7.27 -10.38
CA ARG A 201 19.13 7.02 -9.44
C ARG A 201 19.32 5.53 -9.17
N THR A 202 20.53 5.16 -8.72
CA THR A 202 20.80 3.82 -8.20
C THR A 202 20.51 3.82 -6.69
N PRO A 203 19.85 2.78 -6.13
CA PRO A 203 19.58 2.72 -4.71
C PRO A 203 20.89 2.76 -3.91
N ARG A 204 20.97 3.66 -2.92
CA ARG A 204 22.12 3.74 -2.02
C ARG A 204 22.17 2.52 -1.11
N ALA A 205 23.39 2.10 -0.77
CA ALA A 205 23.65 0.95 0.10
C ALA A 205 24.82 1.24 1.03
N TRP A 206 24.64 0.90 2.31
CA TRP A 206 25.64 1.13 3.35
C TRP A 206 25.95 -0.19 4.07
N PRO A 207 27.18 -0.71 3.97
CA PRO A 207 27.59 -1.87 4.75
C PRO A 207 27.72 -1.46 6.22
N ILE A 208 27.11 -2.25 7.09
CA ILE A 208 27.10 -2.07 8.54
C ILE A 208 27.85 -3.27 9.15
N PRO A 209 29.10 -3.10 9.61
CA PRO A 209 29.87 -4.17 10.24
C PRO A 209 29.49 -4.36 11.72
N ALA A 210 28.18 -4.39 12.01
CA ALA A 210 27.66 -4.58 13.36
C ALA A 210 27.16 -6.02 13.56
N SER A 211 27.22 -6.48 14.81
CA SER A 211 26.48 -7.66 15.25
C SER A 211 25.12 -7.19 15.77
N LEU A 212 24.04 -7.81 15.28
CA LEU A 212 22.67 -7.53 15.68
C LEU A 212 22.17 -8.68 16.59
N PRO A 213 22.13 -8.47 17.93
CA PRO A 213 21.61 -9.47 18.85
C PRO A 213 20.12 -9.73 18.63
N VAL A 214 19.64 -10.88 19.07
CA VAL A 214 18.24 -11.28 18.94
C VAL A 214 17.37 -10.42 19.87
N HIS A 215 16.27 -9.88 19.34
CA HIS A 215 15.31 -9.03 20.05
C HIS A 215 15.89 -7.72 20.59
N GLU A 216 17.01 -7.26 20.02
CA GLU A 216 17.62 -5.98 20.36
C GLU A 216 17.67 -5.05 19.14
N GLY A 217 17.60 -3.74 19.42
CA GLY A 217 17.82 -2.68 18.45
C GLY A 217 19.24 -2.15 18.55
N VAL A 218 19.93 -2.02 17.41
CA VAL A 218 21.26 -1.41 17.34
C VAL A 218 21.16 -0.12 16.55
N GLU A 219 21.59 0.99 17.16
CA GLU A 219 21.69 2.27 16.47
C GLU A 219 22.93 2.31 15.57
N VAL A 220 22.72 2.75 14.33
CA VAL A 220 23.77 2.94 13.33
C VAL A 220 23.68 4.33 12.75
N SER A 221 24.84 4.90 12.37
CA SER A 221 24.89 6.18 11.69
C SER A 221 25.79 6.10 10.46
N VAL A 222 25.21 6.34 9.29
CA VAL A 222 25.90 6.27 8.00
C VAL A 222 25.86 7.62 7.29
N PRO A 223 26.85 7.93 6.43
CA PRO A 223 26.83 9.16 5.65
C PRO A 223 25.65 9.15 4.65
N LEU A 224 24.91 10.25 4.61
CA LEU A 224 23.83 10.49 3.66
C LEU A 224 24.32 11.52 2.63
N GLU A 225 24.99 11.05 1.59
CA GLU A 225 25.59 11.90 0.58
C GLU A 225 24.54 12.69 -0.21
N GLY A 226 24.52 14.02 -0.04
CA GLY A 226 23.93 15.03 -0.93
C GLY A 226 22.45 14.90 -1.29
N GLY A 227 21.70 14.01 -0.63
CA GLY A 227 20.38 13.59 -1.06
C GLY A 227 19.33 13.69 0.04
N ALA A 228 18.08 13.78 -0.38
CA ALA A 228 16.92 13.68 0.51
C ALA A 228 16.95 12.37 1.31
N ALA A 229 16.21 12.36 2.42
CA ALA A 229 15.96 11.15 3.20
C ALA A 229 15.35 10.06 2.31
N PRO A 230 15.79 8.81 2.44
CA PRO A 230 15.19 7.70 1.71
C PRO A 230 13.73 7.52 2.11
N GLU A 231 12.84 7.30 1.14
CA GLU A 231 11.42 7.03 1.42
C GLU A 231 11.21 5.69 2.11
N GLU A 232 12.03 4.69 1.75
CA GLU A 232 11.94 3.35 2.30
C GLU A 232 13.31 2.67 2.30
N LEU A 233 13.63 2.02 3.42
CA LEU A 233 14.87 1.29 3.64
C LEU A 233 14.57 -0.19 3.89
N GLU A 234 15.54 -1.02 3.53
CA GLU A 234 15.55 -2.44 3.86
C GLU A 234 16.92 -2.86 4.40
N VAL A 235 16.93 -3.93 5.18
CA VAL A 235 18.17 -4.51 5.73
C VAL A 235 18.41 -5.87 5.09
N VAL A 236 19.57 -6.03 4.49
CA VAL A 236 19.99 -7.27 3.82
C VAL A 236 21.13 -7.90 4.63
N PRO A 237 20.94 -9.07 5.25
CA PRO A 237 22.02 -9.79 5.92
C PRO A 237 23.16 -10.14 4.95
N GLN A 238 24.42 -10.02 5.39
CA GLN A 238 25.56 -10.46 4.60
C GLN A 238 25.61 -12.00 4.58
N GLY A 239 25.67 -12.61 3.40
CA GLY A 239 25.86 -14.06 3.24
C GLY A 239 24.61 -14.93 3.17
N ARG A 240 23.46 -14.40 2.74
CA ARG A 240 22.30 -15.19 2.28
C ARG A 240 22.13 -15.11 0.77
#